data_AF-A0A7N0RJE5-F1
#
_entry.id   AF-A0A7N0RJE5-F1
#
_cell.length_a   1.000
_cell.length_b   1.000
_cell.length_c   1.000
_cell.angle_alpha   90.00
_cell.angle_beta   90.00
_cell.angle_gamma   90.00
#
_symmetry.space_group_name_H-M   'P 1'
#
loop_
_entity.id
_entity.type
_entity.pdbx_description
1 polymer ?
#
loop_
_entity_poly.entity_id
_entity_poly.type
_entity_poly.pdbx_seq_one_letter_code
_entity_poly.pdbx_strand_id
1 'polypeptide(L)'
;MLLFREGRGVMVQPADHSDVKVHVFASASELLEKLHDKWNGVEKPPYPAMYSSVYGGIILDPALMVIPIDDHMVHRGHGVFDTAIIFNGHLYELDAHLDRFLGSAAKARISSPFPKPILRTILIQLAAASKVSQGTLRYWLTAGPGDFLLSPAGCPIPAFYGVVIDENFDQCKEGVKVITSSIPMKCPLFATMKNVNYLPNVLSKMEAEDAGAFASIWVDEEGYVAEGPNVNVGFITNDKELILPYFDKILRGCTAKRLLELAPKLVEQGRLKSVKLANLTVEEAKAASEMFYVGSTLPLLPIIEWDGQAIGDGKVGELTMALSDLVWEDMVAGPDTQRLPVPY
;
A
#
# COMPACT_ATOMS: atom_id res chain seq x y z
N MET A 1 14.74 -1.34 1.07
CA MET A 1 15.74 -2.18 0.38
C MET A 1 15.17 -3.59 0.26
N LEU A 2 14.50 -3.89 -0.86
CA LEU A 2 13.94 -5.22 -1.14
C LEU A 2 15.06 -6.09 -1.71
N LEU A 3 15.47 -7.11 -0.96
CA LEU A 3 16.44 -8.10 -1.42
C LEU A 3 15.82 -8.90 -2.57
N PHE A 4 16.26 -8.59 -3.79
CA PHE A 4 16.02 -9.42 -4.97
C PHE A 4 16.63 -10.80 -4.74
N ARG A 5 15.78 -11.81 -4.52
CA ARG A 5 16.19 -13.22 -4.61
C ARG A 5 16.01 -13.65 -6.06
N GLU A 6 17.12 -13.92 -6.74
CA GLU A 6 17.15 -14.58 -8.04
C GLU A 6 16.34 -15.89 -8.00
N GLY A 7 15.29 -15.96 -8.80
CA GLY A 7 14.52 -17.19 -9.01
C GLY A 7 15.33 -18.19 -9.83
N ARG A 8 15.90 -19.21 -9.17
CA ARG A 8 16.32 -20.42 -9.88
C ARG A 8 15.09 -21.25 -10.21
N GLY A 9 14.67 -21.22 -11.47
CA GLY A 9 13.71 -22.17 -12.00
C GLY A 9 14.25 -23.59 -11.88
N VAL A 10 13.72 -24.35 -10.92
CA VAL A 10 13.93 -25.80 -10.87
C VAL A 10 13.01 -26.41 -11.92
N MET A 11 13.58 -26.84 -13.05
CA MET A 11 12.87 -27.70 -14.00
C MET A 11 12.55 -29.02 -13.29
N VAL A 12 11.29 -29.19 -12.89
CA VAL A 12 10.78 -30.44 -12.33
C VAL A 12 10.59 -31.41 -13.50
N GLN A 13 11.36 -32.50 -13.52
CA GLN A 13 11.11 -33.62 -14.44
C GLN A 13 9.68 -34.14 -14.26
N PRO A 14 9.00 -34.62 -15.32
CA PRO A 14 7.63 -35.11 -15.19
C PRO A 14 7.61 -36.32 -14.26
N ALA A 15 7.15 -36.11 -13.03
CA ALA A 15 6.91 -37.17 -12.07
C ALA A 15 5.72 -38.00 -12.57
N ASP A 16 5.84 -39.33 -12.48
CA ASP A 16 4.77 -40.27 -12.77
C ASP A 16 3.53 -39.88 -11.93
N HIS A 17 2.48 -39.39 -12.59
CA HIS A 17 1.31 -38.81 -11.93
C HIS A 17 0.43 -39.84 -11.23
N SER A 18 0.71 -41.14 -11.37
CA SER A 18 -0.10 -42.24 -10.83
C SER A 18 -0.04 -42.38 -9.29
N ASP A 19 0.95 -41.79 -8.63
CA ASP A 19 1.17 -41.96 -7.18
C ASP A 19 0.86 -40.70 -6.33
N VAL A 20 0.28 -39.65 -6.92
CA VAL A 20 -0.10 -38.45 -6.17
C VAL A 20 -1.33 -38.74 -5.30
N LYS A 21 -1.11 -39.04 -4.01
CA LYS A 21 -2.17 -39.15 -3.01
C LYS A 21 -2.34 -37.82 -2.27
N VAL A 22 -3.54 -37.26 -2.32
CA VAL A 22 -3.91 -36.06 -1.53
C VAL A 22 -4.12 -36.48 -0.09
N HIS A 23 -3.40 -35.84 0.83
CA HIS A 23 -3.54 -36.09 2.26
C HIS A 23 -4.91 -35.62 2.78
N VAL A 24 -5.57 -36.44 3.60
CA VAL A 24 -6.84 -36.10 4.25
C VAL A 24 -6.59 -35.93 5.73
N PHE A 25 -6.77 -34.71 6.25
CA PHE A 25 -6.66 -34.43 7.67
C PHE A 25 -7.92 -34.94 8.38
N ALA A 26 -7.75 -35.87 9.31
CA ALA A 26 -8.86 -36.48 10.04
C ALA A 26 -9.19 -35.75 11.35
N SER A 27 -8.33 -34.85 11.81
CA SER A 27 -8.52 -34.08 13.04
C SER A 27 -7.97 -32.65 12.95
N ALA A 28 -8.48 -31.78 13.82
CA ALA A 28 -7.98 -30.41 13.95
C ALA A 28 -6.52 -30.37 14.42
N SER A 29 -6.12 -31.27 15.32
CA SER A 29 -4.74 -31.34 15.83
C SER A 29 -3.73 -31.65 14.73
N GLU A 30 -4.04 -32.62 13.87
CA GLU A 30 -3.20 -32.98 12.73
C GLU A 30 -3.02 -31.81 11.75
N LEU A 31 -4.09 -31.04 11.50
CA LEU A 31 -4.03 -29.86 10.66
C LEU A 31 -3.23 -28.72 11.33
N LEU A 32 -3.38 -28.53 12.64
CA LEU A 32 -2.64 -27.52 13.40
C LEU A 32 -1.13 -27.79 13.38
N GLU A 33 -0.71 -29.04 13.62
CA GLU A 33 0.69 -29.44 13.50
C GLU A 33 1.23 -29.13 12.10
N LYS A 34 0.44 -29.42 11.06
CA LYS A 34 0.79 -29.11 9.67
C LYS A 34 0.89 -27.61 9.39
N LEU A 35 0.05 -26.78 10.00
CA LEU A 35 0.13 -25.33 9.86
C LEU A 35 1.40 -24.76 10.49
N HIS A 36 1.83 -25.33 11.63
CA HIS A 36 3.09 -24.96 12.28
C HIS A 36 4.32 -25.38 11.46
N ASP A 37 4.26 -26.48 10.70
CA ASP A 37 5.38 -26.90 9.83
C ASP A 37 5.91 -25.80 8.92
N LYS A 38 5.02 -24.93 8.42
CA LYS A 38 5.37 -23.80 7.53
C LYS A 38 6.31 -22.80 8.21
N TRP A 39 6.26 -22.70 9.52
CA TRP A 39 6.99 -21.73 10.33
C TRP A 39 8.21 -22.35 11.03
N ASN A 40 8.42 -23.67 10.89
CA ASN A 40 9.62 -24.33 11.39
C ASN A 40 10.88 -23.71 10.75
N GLY A 41 11.78 -23.23 11.60
CA GLY A 41 13.04 -22.60 11.15
C GLY A 41 12.95 -21.12 10.77
N VAL A 42 11.78 -20.48 10.92
CA VAL A 42 11.65 -19.01 10.80
C VAL A 42 11.99 -18.39 12.16
N GLU A 43 13.18 -17.81 12.30
CA GLU A 43 13.64 -17.22 13.57
C GLU A 43 12.77 -16.04 14.04
N LYS A 44 12.28 -15.21 13.11
CA LYS A 44 11.41 -14.07 13.40
C LYS A 44 10.34 -13.94 12.31
N PRO A 45 9.07 -14.33 12.58
CA PRO A 45 7.99 -14.12 11.62
C PRO A 45 7.74 -12.61 11.44
N PRO A 46 7.56 -12.13 10.19
CA PRO A 46 7.42 -10.69 9.93
C PRO A 46 6.04 -10.13 10.33
N TYR A 47 5.11 -11.00 10.75
CA TYR A 47 3.73 -10.62 11.08
C TYR A 47 3.47 -10.95 12.57
N PRO A 48 3.80 -10.04 13.50
CA PRO A 48 3.71 -10.31 14.94
C PRO A 48 2.27 -10.33 15.49
N ALA A 49 1.30 -9.74 14.79
CA ALA A 49 -0.09 -9.74 15.24
C ALA A 49 -1.07 -9.57 14.08
N MET A 50 -2.19 -10.28 14.13
CA MET A 50 -3.34 -10.13 13.25
C MET A 50 -4.63 -10.02 14.05
N TYR A 51 -5.49 -9.05 13.76
CA TYR A 51 -6.88 -9.03 14.24
C TYR A 51 -7.81 -9.66 13.21
N SER A 52 -8.82 -10.39 13.70
CA SER A 52 -9.93 -10.90 12.87
C SER A 52 -11.25 -10.72 13.60
N SER A 53 -12.21 -10.04 12.96
CA SER A 53 -13.58 -9.93 13.50
C SER A 53 -14.36 -11.24 13.43
N VAL A 54 -13.94 -12.18 12.56
CA VAL A 54 -14.55 -13.53 12.46
C VAL A 54 -14.27 -14.32 13.74
N TYR A 55 -13.05 -14.20 14.28
CA TYR A 55 -12.68 -14.83 15.54
C TYR A 55 -12.91 -13.93 16.77
N GLY A 56 -13.08 -12.61 16.54
CA GLY A 56 -13.33 -11.62 17.59
C GLY A 56 -12.10 -11.23 18.41
N GLY A 57 -10.87 -11.41 17.88
CA GLY A 57 -9.66 -11.23 18.67
C GLY A 57 -8.37 -11.01 17.88
N ILE A 58 -7.29 -10.73 18.63
CA ILE A 58 -5.91 -10.61 18.15
C ILE A 58 -5.24 -11.98 18.24
N ILE A 59 -4.65 -12.40 17.13
CA ILE A 59 -3.93 -13.65 16.93
C ILE A 59 -2.44 -13.30 16.89
N LEU A 60 -1.65 -13.98 17.71
CA LEU A 60 -0.18 -13.81 17.76
C LEU A 60 0.55 -14.99 17.12
N ASP A 61 -0.12 -16.13 16.94
CA ASP A 61 0.43 -17.30 16.26
C ASP A 61 0.30 -17.12 14.73
N PRO A 62 1.41 -16.96 13.98
CA PRO A 62 1.38 -16.78 12.53
C PRO A 62 0.76 -17.95 11.77
N ALA A 63 0.75 -19.16 12.33
CA ALA A 63 0.11 -20.33 11.73
C ALA A 63 -1.43 -20.20 11.71
N LEU A 64 -1.99 -19.40 12.61
CA LEU A 64 -3.43 -19.17 12.76
C LEU A 64 -3.89 -17.86 12.09
N MET A 65 -2.99 -17.12 11.47
CA MET A 65 -3.30 -15.91 10.69
C MET A 65 -3.89 -16.30 9.33
N VAL A 66 -5.12 -16.81 9.34
CA VAL A 66 -5.82 -17.34 8.17
C VAL A 66 -7.13 -16.59 7.92
N ILE A 67 -7.51 -16.51 6.64
CA ILE A 67 -8.79 -15.95 6.19
C ILE A 67 -9.66 -17.09 5.67
N PRO A 68 -10.96 -17.14 5.99
CA PRO A 68 -11.87 -18.14 5.46
C PRO A 68 -11.90 -18.13 3.92
N ILE A 69 -11.87 -19.30 3.29
CA ILE A 69 -11.87 -19.44 1.82
C ILE A 69 -13.17 -18.92 1.18
N ASP A 70 -14.26 -18.94 1.94
CA ASP A 70 -15.60 -18.45 1.60
C ASP A 70 -15.79 -16.95 1.89
N ASP A 71 -14.76 -16.24 2.35
CA ASP A 71 -14.78 -14.78 2.39
C ASP A 71 -14.75 -14.23 0.96
N HIS A 72 -15.75 -13.41 0.61
CA HIS A 72 -15.89 -12.86 -0.75
C HIS A 72 -14.69 -12.02 -1.21
N MET A 73 -13.85 -11.51 -0.30
CA MET A 73 -12.58 -10.89 -0.69
C MET A 73 -11.66 -11.88 -1.41
N VAL A 74 -11.63 -13.15 -0.98
CA VAL A 74 -10.70 -14.17 -1.47
C VAL A 74 -11.06 -14.66 -2.87
N HIS A 75 -12.35 -14.92 -3.12
CA HIS A 75 -12.80 -15.55 -4.37
C HIS A 75 -13.61 -14.62 -5.31
N ARG A 76 -13.90 -13.37 -4.89
CA ARG A 76 -14.56 -12.34 -5.72
C ARG A 76 -13.83 -11.00 -5.75
N GLY A 77 -12.86 -10.76 -4.87
CA GLY A 77 -12.23 -9.44 -4.74
C GLY A 77 -13.16 -8.36 -4.13
N HIS A 78 -14.24 -8.77 -3.43
CA HIS A 78 -15.17 -7.83 -2.78
C HIS A 78 -14.64 -7.40 -1.42
N GLY A 79 -13.60 -6.55 -1.46
CA GLY A 79 -12.95 -6.01 -0.28
C GLY A 79 -12.20 -4.70 -0.53
N VAL A 80 -12.02 -3.95 0.55
CA VAL A 80 -11.21 -2.73 0.58
C VAL A 80 -10.13 -2.84 1.66
N PHE A 81 -9.08 -2.04 1.52
CA PHE A 81 -8.00 -2.03 2.49
C PHE A 81 -7.36 -0.66 2.64
N ASP A 82 -6.68 -0.44 3.75
CA ASP A 82 -5.80 0.70 3.93
C ASP A 82 -4.58 0.31 4.77
N THR A 83 -3.59 1.19 4.81
CA THR A 83 -2.32 0.99 5.51
C THR A 83 -1.92 2.26 6.21
N ALA A 84 -1.74 2.21 7.53
CA ALA A 84 -1.10 3.26 8.31
C ALA A 84 0.35 2.85 8.65
N ILE A 85 1.20 3.84 8.93
CA ILE A 85 2.58 3.59 9.36
C ILE A 85 2.63 3.59 10.88
N ILE A 86 3.39 2.65 11.44
CA ILE A 86 3.88 2.72 12.81
C ILE A 86 5.32 3.26 12.75
N PHE A 87 5.57 4.40 13.38
CA PHE A 87 6.90 5.01 13.38
C PHE A 87 7.20 5.61 14.76
N ASN A 88 8.36 5.27 15.33
CA ASN A 88 8.75 5.65 16.69
C ASN A 88 7.63 5.47 17.72
N GLY A 89 6.91 4.35 17.63
CA GLY A 89 5.82 4.04 18.54
C GLY A 89 4.51 4.81 18.34
N HIS A 90 4.34 5.47 17.19
CA HIS A 90 3.14 6.24 16.85
C HIS A 90 2.52 5.72 15.57
N LEU A 91 1.18 5.70 15.51
CA LEU A 91 0.43 5.52 14.27
C LEU A 91 0.29 6.87 13.57
N TYR A 92 0.90 7.01 12.39
CA TYR A 92 0.89 8.23 11.61
C TYR A 92 -0.34 8.31 10.69
N GLU A 93 -1.04 9.46 10.71
CA GLU A 93 -2.24 9.79 9.94
C GLU A 93 -3.40 8.78 10.04
N LEU A 94 -3.49 7.98 11.11
CA LEU A 94 -4.47 6.89 11.24
C LEU A 94 -5.91 7.35 10.98
N ASP A 95 -6.29 8.52 11.50
CA ASP A 95 -7.66 9.01 11.35
C ASP A 95 -7.98 9.40 9.89
N ALA A 96 -7.00 9.95 9.16
CA ALA A 96 -7.13 10.26 7.73
C ALA A 96 -7.19 8.97 6.89
N HIS A 97 -6.39 7.97 7.23
CA HIS A 97 -6.44 6.65 6.60
C HIS A 97 -7.78 5.94 6.89
N LEU A 98 -8.33 6.03 8.10
CA LEU A 98 -9.64 5.49 8.45
C LEU A 98 -10.78 6.18 7.68
N ASP A 99 -10.71 7.50 7.48
CA ASP A 99 -11.71 8.21 6.66
C ASP A 99 -11.69 7.74 5.21
N ARG A 100 -10.50 7.59 4.62
CA ARG A 100 -10.37 7.05 3.25
C ARG A 100 -10.82 5.60 3.16
N PHE A 101 -10.49 4.78 4.16
CA PHE A 101 -10.88 3.39 4.24
C PHE A 101 -12.41 3.22 4.25
N LEU A 102 -13.11 3.97 5.11
CA LEU A 102 -14.57 3.95 5.18
C LEU A 102 -15.22 4.56 3.92
N GLY A 103 -14.61 5.59 3.33
CA GLY A 103 -15.03 6.10 2.03
C GLY A 103 -14.90 5.06 0.91
N SER A 104 -13.82 4.27 0.93
CA SER A 104 -13.63 3.15 -0.01
C SER A 104 -14.66 2.05 0.21
N ALA A 105 -14.94 1.69 1.47
CA ALA A 105 -15.97 0.71 1.84
C ALA A 105 -17.36 1.14 1.35
N ALA A 106 -17.72 2.40 1.53
CA ALA A 106 -18.99 2.96 1.04
C ALA A 106 -19.11 2.84 -0.50
N LYS A 107 -18.05 3.18 -1.25
CA LYS A 107 -18.02 2.99 -2.72
C LYS A 107 -18.16 1.52 -3.12
N ALA A 108 -17.55 0.61 -2.35
CA ALA A 108 -17.64 -0.84 -2.55
C ALA A 108 -18.96 -1.46 -2.06
N ARG A 109 -19.87 -0.66 -1.45
CA ARG A 109 -21.09 -1.13 -0.79
C ARG A 109 -20.83 -2.20 0.28
N ILE A 110 -19.75 -2.02 1.04
CA ILE A 110 -19.40 -2.86 2.18
C ILE A 110 -19.71 -2.09 3.47
N SER A 111 -20.63 -2.62 4.27
CA SER A 111 -20.90 -2.07 5.60
C SER A 111 -19.79 -2.45 6.57
N SER A 112 -19.45 -1.56 7.50
CA SER A 112 -18.49 -1.89 8.55
C SER A 112 -19.20 -2.64 9.70
N PRO A 113 -18.63 -3.73 10.25
CA PRO A 113 -19.18 -4.39 11.43
C PRO A 113 -19.02 -3.52 12.70
N PHE A 114 -18.15 -2.52 12.66
CA PHE A 114 -17.87 -1.62 13.77
C PHE A 114 -17.90 -0.14 13.35
N PRO A 115 -18.34 0.79 14.22
CA PRO A 115 -18.23 2.21 13.94
C PRO A 115 -16.76 2.68 13.97
N LYS A 116 -16.44 3.80 13.30
CA LYS A 116 -15.06 4.35 13.19
C LYS A 116 -14.30 4.39 14.52
N PRO A 117 -14.88 4.84 15.66
CA PRO A 117 -14.15 4.87 16.93
C PRO A 117 -13.71 3.49 17.44
N ILE A 118 -14.51 2.45 17.17
CA ILE A 118 -14.19 1.08 17.57
C ILE A 118 -13.10 0.50 16.66
N LEU A 119 -13.18 0.72 15.34
CA LEU A 119 -12.10 0.35 14.41
C LEU A 119 -10.77 0.99 14.82
N ARG A 120 -10.79 2.28 15.15
CA ARG A 120 -9.62 3.01 15.64
C ARG A 120 -9.03 2.36 16.90
N THR A 121 -9.86 2.03 17.88
CA THR A 121 -9.42 1.36 19.12
C THR A 121 -8.83 -0.02 18.83
N ILE A 122 -9.46 -0.83 17.97
CA ILE A 122 -8.96 -2.15 17.58
C ILE A 122 -7.56 -2.02 16.95
N LEU A 123 -7.38 -1.07 16.03
CA LEU A 123 -6.11 -0.84 15.35
C LEU A 123 -4.99 -0.39 16.31
N ILE A 124 -5.30 0.48 17.28
CA ILE A 124 -4.35 0.90 18.32
C ILE A 124 -3.96 -0.29 19.21
N GLN A 125 -4.94 -1.08 19.66
CA GLN A 125 -4.67 -2.27 20.49
C GLN A 125 -3.90 -3.34 19.73
N LEU A 126 -4.17 -3.52 18.45
CA LEU A 126 -3.43 -4.41 17.56
C LEU A 126 -1.97 -3.97 17.43
N ALA A 127 -1.72 -2.68 17.22
CA ALA A 127 -0.37 -2.12 17.20
C ALA A 127 0.36 -2.33 18.55
N ALA A 128 -0.30 -2.09 19.69
CA ALA A 128 0.28 -2.32 21.01
C ALA A 128 0.64 -3.79 21.25
N ALA A 129 -0.30 -4.71 20.96
CA ALA A 129 -0.09 -6.15 21.13
C ALA A 129 1.07 -6.70 20.29
N SER A 130 1.34 -6.08 19.14
CA SER A 130 2.45 -6.46 18.26
C SER A 130 3.84 -6.13 18.82
N LYS A 131 3.93 -5.16 19.73
CA LYS A 131 5.19 -4.59 20.26
C LYS A 131 6.14 -3.99 19.20
N VAL A 132 5.66 -3.79 17.98
CA VAL A 132 6.42 -3.18 16.88
C VAL A 132 6.38 -1.66 17.02
N SER A 133 7.54 -1.01 17.10
CA SER A 133 7.68 0.45 17.13
C SER A 133 7.94 1.09 15.77
N GLN A 134 8.27 0.28 14.76
CA GLN A 134 8.50 0.70 13.38
C GLN A 134 8.01 -0.39 12.42
N GLY A 135 7.05 -0.06 11.57
CA GLY A 135 6.37 -1.04 10.72
C GLY A 135 5.13 -0.47 10.03
N THR A 136 4.31 -1.34 9.46
CA THR A 136 2.98 -0.93 8.97
C THR A 136 1.86 -1.65 9.69
N LEU A 137 0.73 -0.96 9.76
CA LEU A 137 -0.55 -1.51 10.16
C LEU A 137 -1.47 -1.51 8.94
N ARG A 138 -1.67 -2.69 8.35
CA ARG A 138 -2.54 -2.87 7.18
C ARG A 138 -3.84 -3.54 7.59
N TYR A 139 -4.96 -3.09 7.04
CA TYR A 139 -6.27 -3.58 7.46
C TYR A 139 -7.27 -3.61 6.30
N TRP A 140 -8.24 -4.52 6.39
CA TRP A 140 -9.20 -4.85 5.35
C TRP A 140 -10.62 -4.84 5.88
N LEU A 141 -11.55 -4.46 5.00
CA LEU A 141 -12.97 -4.67 5.19
C LEU A 141 -13.51 -5.45 3.99
N THR A 142 -14.23 -6.53 4.26
CA THR A 142 -14.73 -7.45 3.23
C THR A 142 -16.25 -7.60 3.35
N ALA A 143 -16.90 -8.07 2.28
CA ALA A 143 -18.30 -8.47 2.39
C ALA A 143 -18.53 -9.63 3.37
N GLY A 144 -17.47 -10.37 3.71
CA GLY A 144 -17.44 -11.41 4.73
C GLY A 144 -17.55 -12.83 4.17
N PRO A 145 -17.41 -13.86 5.03
CA PRO A 145 -17.69 -15.26 4.72
C PRO A 145 -19.16 -15.46 4.31
N GLY A 146 -19.44 -16.44 3.46
CA GLY A 146 -20.80 -16.69 2.98
C GLY A 146 -20.87 -17.84 1.98
N ASP A 147 -21.74 -17.71 0.98
CA ASP A 147 -21.75 -18.64 -0.15
C ASP A 147 -20.78 -18.21 -1.27
N PHE A 148 -20.57 -19.09 -2.25
CA PHE A 148 -19.68 -18.82 -3.38
C PHE A 148 -20.41 -18.13 -4.56
N LEU A 149 -21.57 -17.51 -4.36
CA LEU A 149 -22.25 -16.78 -5.44
C LEU A 149 -21.55 -15.44 -5.73
N LEU A 150 -22.03 -14.72 -6.73
CA LEU A 150 -21.54 -13.36 -7.02
C LEU A 150 -22.16 -12.31 -6.08
N SER A 151 -23.40 -12.54 -5.66
CA SER A 151 -24.12 -11.62 -4.78
C SER A 151 -23.62 -11.76 -3.34
N PRO A 152 -23.31 -10.66 -2.64
CA PRO A 152 -22.95 -10.71 -1.22
C PRO A 152 -24.16 -10.95 -0.30
N ALA A 153 -25.37 -11.17 -0.85
CA ALA A 153 -26.56 -11.42 -0.05
C ALA A 153 -26.47 -12.71 0.80
N GLY A 154 -25.62 -13.66 0.41
CA GLY A 154 -25.31 -14.86 1.18
C GLY A 154 -24.28 -14.64 2.29
N CYS A 155 -23.66 -13.45 2.39
CA CYS A 155 -22.74 -13.09 3.45
C CYS A 155 -23.50 -12.50 4.63
N PRO A 156 -23.61 -13.18 5.78
CA PRO A 156 -24.42 -12.69 6.91
C PRO A 156 -23.83 -11.45 7.57
N ILE A 157 -22.49 -11.34 7.65
CA ILE A 157 -21.79 -10.27 8.37
C ILE A 157 -20.49 -9.90 7.62
N PRO A 158 -20.25 -8.61 7.32
CA PRO A 158 -18.96 -8.13 6.82
C PRO A 158 -17.81 -8.42 7.78
N ALA A 159 -16.63 -8.74 7.26
CA ALA A 159 -15.46 -9.00 8.09
C ALA A 159 -14.45 -7.86 8.08
N PHE A 160 -13.81 -7.64 9.22
CA PHE A 160 -12.72 -6.70 9.42
C PHE A 160 -11.47 -7.45 9.88
N TYR A 161 -10.37 -7.22 9.17
CA TYR A 161 -9.07 -7.82 9.45
C TYR A 161 -8.01 -6.74 9.59
N GLY A 162 -7.00 -6.98 10.42
CA GLY A 162 -5.83 -6.10 10.53
C GLY A 162 -4.57 -6.93 10.74
N VAL A 163 -3.44 -6.48 10.23
CA VAL A 163 -2.14 -7.12 10.43
C VAL A 163 -1.09 -6.05 10.69
N VAL A 164 -0.24 -6.30 11.68
CA VAL A 164 1.00 -5.53 11.85
C VAL A 164 2.10 -6.25 11.09
N ILE A 165 2.85 -5.50 10.30
CA ILE A 165 4.01 -5.96 9.57
C ILE A 165 5.23 -5.29 10.20
N ASP A 166 6.14 -6.11 10.73
CA ASP A 166 7.42 -5.65 11.26
C ASP A 166 8.36 -5.41 10.07
N GLU A 167 8.58 -4.13 9.77
CA GLU A 167 9.42 -3.68 8.69
C GLU A 167 10.07 -2.34 9.03
N ASN A 168 11.37 -2.26 8.78
CA ASN A 168 12.10 -1.01 8.92
C ASN A 168 11.97 -0.19 7.63
N PHE A 169 11.80 1.10 7.78
CA PHE A 169 11.84 2.05 6.68
C PHE A 169 12.80 3.16 7.02
N ASP A 170 13.62 3.51 6.05
CA ASP A 170 14.47 4.68 6.09
C ASP A 170 14.07 5.62 4.95
N GLN A 171 14.39 6.89 5.12
CA GLN A 171 14.25 7.86 4.05
C GLN A 171 15.10 7.43 2.85
N CYS A 172 14.46 7.18 1.70
CA CYS A 172 15.17 6.84 0.48
C CYS A 172 15.84 8.09 -0.10
N LYS A 173 17.15 8.02 -0.32
CA LYS A 173 17.95 9.11 -0.93
C LYS A 173 18.48 8.76 -2.31
N GLU A 174 18.15 7.57 -2.79
CA GLU A 174 18.56 7.06 -4.10
C GLU A 174 17.44 7.27 -5.13
N GLY A 175 17.84 7.59 -6.35
CA GLY A 175 16.93 7.75 -7.48
C GLY A 175 16.59 6.42 -8.13
N VAL A 176 15.35 6.28 -8.58
CA VAL A 176 14.89 5.10 -9.32
C VAL A 176 14.55 5.41 -10.77
N LYS A 177 14.53 4.35 -11.57
CA LYS A 177 14.05 4.36 -12.96
C LYS A 177 12.60 3.90 -13.01
N VAL A 178 11.83 4.47 -13.92
CA VAL A 178 10.42 4.10 -14.14
C VAL A 178 10.13 3.91 -15.61
N ILE A 179 9.06 3.19 -15.91
CA ILE A 179 8.53 3.05 -17.27
C ILE A 179 7.06 3.47 -17.33
N THR A 180 6.57 3.76 -18.52
CA THR A 180 5.14 3.85 -18.78
C THR A 180 4.55 2.45 -18.84
N SER A 181 3.50 2.20 -18.06
CA SER A 181 2.83 0.89 -18.01
C SER A 181 2.05 0.65 -19.31
N SER A 182 2.19 -0.51 -19.94
CA SER A 182 1.28 -0.94 -21.03
C SER A 182 0.00 -1.60 -20.49
N ILE A 183 0.04 -2.08 -19.25
CA ILE A 183 -1.15 -2.60 -18.56
C ILE A 183 -2.12 -1.44 -18.33
N PRO A 184 -3.40 -1.56 -18.71
CA PRO A 184 -4.39 -0.51 -18.51
C PRO A 184 -4.60 -0.17 -17.03
N MET A 185 -4.76 1.11 -16.72
CA MET A 185 -5.16 1.53 -15.38
C MET A 185 -6.60 1.12 -15.08
N LYS A 186 -6.92 1.04 -13.80
CA LYS A 186 -8.31 0.84 -13.36
C LYS A 186 -9.16 2.02 -13.78
N CYS A 187 -10.41 1.77 -14.15
CA CYS A 187 -11.35 2.88 -14.38
C CYS A 187 -11.53 3.71 -13.07
N PRO A 188 -11.91 5.00 -13.17
CA PRO A 188 -11.90 5.92 -12.02
C PRO A 188 -12.66 5.43 -10.78
N LEU A 189 -13.75 4.67 -10.95
CA LEU A 189 -14.49 4.08 -9.84
C LEU A 189 -13.61 3.16 -8.97
N PHE A 190 -12.83 2.29 -9.60
CA PHE A 190 -11.94 1.35 -8.92
C PHE A 190 -10.59 2.00 -8.56
N ALA A 191 -10.09 2.96 -9.34
CA ALA A 191 -8.83 3.64 -9.05
C ALA A 191 -8.94 4.56 -7.81
N THR A 192 -10.06 5.30 -7.69
CA THR A 192 -10.29 6.21 -6.54
C THR A 192 -10.73 5.49 -5.26
N MET A 193 -10.73 4.16 -5.25
CA MET A 193 -11.13 3.31 -4.14
C MET A 193 -9.96 2.38 -3.79
N LYS A 194 -9.49 2.39 -2.54
CA LYS A 194 -8.40 1.48 -2.15
C LYS A 194 -8.95 0.07 -1.91
N ASN A 195 -9.01 -0.72 -2.99
CA ASN A 195 -9.66 -2.02 -3.03
C ASN A 195 -8.69 -3.18 -3.27
N VAL A 196 -9.11 -4.42 -3.06
CA VAL A 196 -8.21 -5.60 -3.18
C VAL A 196 -8.00 -6.12 -4.60
N ASN A 197 -8.64 -5.54 -5.63
CA ASN A 197 -8.48 -5.97 -7.02
C ASN A 197 -7.14 -5.46 -7.58
N TYR A 198 -6.03 -6.02 -7.11
CA TYR A 198 -4.67 -5.52 -7.38
C TYR A 198 -3.98 -6.20 -8.56
N LEU A 199 -4.66 -7.07 -9.32
CA LEU A 199 -4.05 -7.73 -10.47
C LEU A 199 -3.46 -6.73 -11.49
N PRO A 200 -4.12 -5.62 -11.88
CA PRO A 200 -3.49 -4.62 -12.74
C PRO A 200 -2.22 -4.03 -12.11
N ASN A 201 -2.23 -3.72 -10.81
CA ASN A 201 -1.09 -3.20 -10.08
C ASN A 201 0.09 -4.19 -10.06
N VAL A 202 -0.20 -5.47 -9.86
CA VAL A 202 0.81 -6.55 -9.89
C VAL A 202 1.42 -6.67 -11.29
N LEU A 203 0.60 -6.71 -12.34
CA LEU A 203 1.09 -6.82 -13.72
C LEU A 203 1.94 -5.62 -14.12
N SER A 204 1.51 -4.40 -13.79
CA SER A 204 2.27 -3.16 -14.04
C SER A 204 3.60 -3.13 -13.29
N LYS A 205 3.65 -3.70 -12.07
CA LYS A 205 4.88 -3.81 -11.29
C LYS A 205 5.83 -4.84 -11.90
N MET A 206 5.33 -6.01 -12.31
CA MET A 206 6.11 -7.04 -12.99
C MET A 206 6.69 -6.52 -14.32
N GLU A 207 5.89 -5.81 -15.10
CA GLU A 207 6.33 -5.19 -16.36
C GLU A 207 7.53 -4.25 -16.15
N ALA A 208 7.49 -3.43 -15.09
CA ALA A 208 8.61 -2.57 -14.75
C ALA A 208 9.86 -3.35 -14.32
N GLU A 209 9.68 -4.41 -13.52
CA GLU A 209 10.80 -5.26 -13.08
C GLU A 209 11.46 -5.98 -14.26
N ASP A 210 10.67 -6.49 -15.22
CA ASP A 210 11.15 -7.11 -16.46
C ASP A 210 11.96 -6.12 -17.32
N ALA A 211 11.60 -4.83 -17.27
CA ALA A 211 12.33 -3.74 -17.94
C ALA A 211 13.53 -3.20 -17.12
N GLY A 212 13.82 -3.76 -15.95
CA GLY A 212 14.90 -3.28 -15.06
C GLY A 212 14.61 -1.95 -14.37
N ALA A 213 13.34 -1.54 -14.32
CA ALA A 213 12.86 -0.36 -13.62
C ALA A 213 12.31 -0.71 -12.23
N PHE A 214 12.19 0.30 -11.37
CA PHE A 214 11.67 0.11 -10.01
C PHE A 214 10.15 -0.11 -9.99
N ALA A 215 9.42 0.67 -10.77
CA ALA A 215 7.98 0.58 -10.94
C ALA A 215 7.56 1.28 -12.24
N SER A 216 6.30 1.17 -12.60
CA SER A 216 5.73 1.84 -13.77
C SER A 216 4.84 3.03 -13.36
N ILE A 217 4.42 3.79 -14.36
CA ILE A 217 3.48 4.90 -14.24
C ILE A 217 2.35 4.66 -15.21
N TRP A 218 1.13 4.77 -14.72
CA TRP A 218 -0.04 4.78 -15.58
C TRP A 218 -0.29 6.15 -16.19
N VAL A 219 -0.80 6.10 -17.41
CA VAL A 219 -1.33 7.24 -18.16
C VAL A 219 -2.80 6.90 -18.44
N ASP A 220 -3.67 7.88 -18.29
CA ASP A 220 -5.09 7.69 -18.55
C ASP A 220 -5.41 7.68 -20.05
N GLU A 221 -6.67 7.39 -20.38
CA GLU A 221 -7.12 7.31 -21.79
C GLU A 221 -7.03 8.65 -22.55
N GLU A 222 -6.89 9.77 -21.83
CA GLU A 222 -6.74 11.11 -22.40
C GLU A 222 -5.26 11.52 -22.56
N GLY A 223 -4.31 10.65 -22.18
CA GLY A 223 -2.87 10.91 -22.28
C GLY A 223 -2.30 11.66 -21.08
N TYR A 224 -3.05 11.82 -19.99
CA TYR A 224 -2.57 12.47 -18.78
C TYR A 224 -1.95 11.49 -17.80
N VAL A 225 -0.91 11.93 -17.10
CA VAL A 225 -0.25 11.11 -16.09
C VAL A 225 -1.17 10.87 -14.90
N ALA A 226 -1.28 9.61 -14.49
CA ALA A 226 -2.13 9.15 -13.40
C ALA A 226 -1.29 8.87 -12.13
N GLU A 227 -1.01 7.60 -11.83
CA GLU A 227 -0.29 7.17 -10.64
C GLU A 227 0.56 5.92 -10.92
N GLY A 228 1.42 5.53 -9.98
CA GLY A 228 2.12 4.24 -10.02
C GLY A 228 1.28 3.11 -9.41
N PRO A 229 1.77 1.85 -9.48
CA PRO A 229 1.04 0.67 -8.97
C PRO A 229 0.60 0.72 -7.50
N ASN A 230 1.21 1.54 -6.66
CA ASN A 230 0.89 1.61 -5.23
C ASN A 230 1.17 2.98 -4.61
N VAL A 231 1.39 3.99 -5.44
CA VAL A 231 1.95 5.30 -5.08
C VAL A 231 1.41 6.37 -6.02
N ASN A 232 1.20 7.59 -5.53
CA ASN A 232 0.97 8.73 -6.41
C ASN A 232 2.33 9.23 -6.96
N VAL A 233 2.30 10.13 -7.93
CA VAL A 233 3.48 10.75 -8.54
C VAL A 233 3.41 12.27 -8.43
N GLY A 234 4.55 12.92 -8.20
CA GLY A 234 4.69 14.37 -8.13
C GLY A 234 5.83 14.86 -9.03
N PHE A 235 5.71 16.11 -9.45
CA PHE A 235 6.60 16.77 -10.42
C PHE A 235 6.99 18.15 -9.92
N ILE A 236 8.23 18.54 -10.18
CA ILE A 236 8.72 19.90 -9.96
C ILE A 236 9.12 20.47 -11.31
N THR A 237 8.53 21.60 -11.69
CA THR A 237 8.83 22.25 -12.96
C THR A 237 10.17 22.98 -12.92
N ASN A 238 10.70 23.37 -14.07
CA ASN A 238 11.88 24.27 -14.15
C ASN A 238 11.64 25.62 -13.45
N ASP A 239 10.38 26.06 -13.36
CA ASP A 239 9.95 27.25 -12.63
C ASP A 239 9.73 27.01 -11.12
N LYS A 240 10.15 25.84 -10.60
CA LYS A 240 10.02 25.42 -9.20
C LYS A 240 8.57 25.36 -8.71
N GLU A 241 7.63 24.97 -9.57
CA GLU A 241 6.25 24.68 -9.17
C GLU A 241 6.10 23.19 -8.84
N LEU A 242 5.54 22.87 -7.69
CA LEU A 242 5.16 21.49 -7.35
C LEU A 242 3.77 21.19 -7.92
N ILE A 243 3.70 20.12 -8.72
CA ILE A 243 2.47 19.65 -9.36
C ILE A 243 2.24 18.18 -9.02
N LEU A 244 1.03 17.87 -8.54
CA LEU A 244 0.52 16.51 -8.47
C LEU A 244 -0.70 16.37 -9.40
N PRO A 245 -0.94 15.21 -10.02
CA PRO A 245 -2.17 14.95 -10.77
C PRO A 245 -3.43 15.10 -9.90
N TYR A 246 -4.57 15.41 -10.52
CA TYR A 246 -5.86 15.42 -9.82
C TYR A 246 -6.24 14.02 -9.32
N PHE A 247 -6.95 13.97 -8.18
CA PHE A 247 -7.36 12.71 -7.53
C PHE A 247 -8.72 12.18 -7.98
N ASP A 248 -9.25 12.66 -9.11
CA ASP A 248 -10.53 12.25 -9.69
C ASP A 248 -10.46 10.91 -10.42
N LYS A 249 -9.26 10.55 -10.93
CA LYS A 249 -9.02 9.28 -11.64
C LYS A 249 -8.04 8.35 -10.92
N ILE A 250 -7.44 8.77 -9.82
CA ILE A 250 -6.42 8.02 -9.08
C ILE A 250 -6.72 7.98 -7.58
N LEU A 251 -5.97 7.18 -6.84
CA LEU A 251 -6.18 7.12 -5.41
C LEU A 251 -5.84 8.47 -4.75
N ARG A 252 -6.77 8.98 -3.94
CA ARG A 252 -6.52 10.14 -3.07
C ARG A 252 -5.58 9.75 -1.93
N GLY A 253 -4.27 9.75 -2.19
CA GLY A 253 -3.21 9.37 -1.25
C GLY A 253 -3.21 10.21 0.03
N CYS A 254 -3.19 9.58 1.21
CA CYS A 254 -3.04 10.30 2.49
C CYS A 254 -1.72 11.08 2.51
N THR A 255 -0.60 10.40 2.22
CA THR A 255 0.73 11.03 2.14
C THR A 255 0.80 12.12 1.08
N ALA A 256 0.18 11.93 -0.08
CA ALA A 256 0.11 12.96 -1.13
C ALA A 256 -0.69 14.20 -0.67
N LYS A 257 -1.83 14.00 0.01
CA LYS A 257 -2.57 15.11 0.63
C LYS A 257 -1.75 15.83 1.69
N ARG A 258 -1.08 15.08 2.56
CA ARG A 258 -0.26 15.63 3.63
C ARG A 258 0.93 16.41 3.09
N LEU A 259 1.55 15.92 2.02
CA LEU A 259 2.59 16.62 1.28
C LEU A 259 2.08 17.97 0.75
N LEU A 260 0.88 18.02 0.17
CA LEU A 260 0.28 19.28 -0.30
C LEU A 260 -0.01 20.27 0.83
N GLU A 261 -0.26 19.80 2.05
CA GLU A 261 -0.43 20.64 3.24
C GLU A 261 0.92 21.15 3.79
N LEU A 262 2.00 20.37 3.63
CA LEU A 262 3.33 20.69 4.14
C LEU A 262 4.16 21.55 3.15
N ALA A 263 4.03 21.29 1.85
CA ALA A 263 4.80 21.94 0.79
C ALA A 263 4.71 23.49 0.75
N PRO A 264 3.62 24.16 1.16
CA PRO A 264 3.57 25.62 1.27
C PRO A 264 4.69 26.22 2.14
N LYS A 265 5.24 25.48 3.11
CA LYS A 265 6.41 25.92 3.88
C LYS A 265 7.64 26.17 2.99
N LEU A 266 7.83 25.39 1.93
CA LEU A 266 8.92 25.62 0.98
C LEU A 266 8.64 26.82 0.05
N VAL A 267 7.37 27.17 -0.17
CA VAL A 267 6.99 28.39 -0.87
C VAL A 267 7.31 29.63 -0.04
N GLU A 268 6.98 29.60 1.25
CA GLU A 268 7.31 30.67 2.21
C GLU A 268 8.83 30.88 2.34
N GLN A 269 9.61 29.81 2.23
CA GLN A 269 11.08 29.85 2.22
C GLN A 269 11.68 30.29 0.87
N GLY A 270 10.86 30.54 -0.17
CA GLY A 270 11.32 30.88 -1.51
C GLY A 270 12.02 29.73 -2.26
N ARG A 271 11.90 28.50 -1.78
CA ARG A 271 12.45 27.30 -2.44
C ARG A 271 11.52 26.77 -3.53
N LEU A 272 10.21 26.81 -3.31
CA LEU A 272 9.18 26.58 -4.32
C LEU A 272 8.49 27.89 -4.71
N LYS A 273 7.94 27.94 -5.91
CA LYS A 273 7.14 29.07 -6.41
C LYS A 273 5.65 28.89 -6.11
N SER A 274 5.13 27.67 -6.27
CA SER A 274 3.73 27.34 -6.06
C SER A 274 3.54 25.84 -5.83
N VAL A 275 2.37 25.47 -5.31
CA VAL A 275 1.92 24.08 -5.15
C VAL A 275 0.52 23.99 -5.76
N LYS A 276 0.29 23.06 -6.69
CA LYS A 276 -1.02 22.90 -7.34
C LYS A 276 -1.33 21.47 -7.73
N LEU A 277 -2.61 21.21 -7.94
CA LEU A 277 -3.08 20.04 -8.68
C LEU A 277 -3.34 20.43 -10.13
N ALA A 278 -2.86 19.63 -11.08
CA ALA A 278 -3.09 19.84 -12.51
C ALA A 278 -2.97 18.53 -13.28
N ASN A 279 -3.64 18.44 -14.42
CA ASN A 279 -3.34 17.41 -15.42
C ASN A 279 -2.01 17.75 -16.09
N LEU A 280 -1.21 16.73 -16.34
CA LEU A 280 0.06 16.82 -17.06
C LEU A 280 0.06 15.76 -18.15
N THR A 281 0.41 16.12 -19.38
CA THR A 281 0.72 15.12 -20.40
C THR A 281 2.04 14.42 -20.05
N VAL A 282 2.30 13.27 -20.68
CA VAL A 282 3.58 12.56 -20.49
C VAL A 282 4.76 13.43 -20.89
N GLU A 283 4.63 14.21 -21.96
CA GLU A 283 5.67 15.13 -22.44
C GLU A 283 5.96 16.24 -21.42
N GLU A 284 4.92 16.87 -20.88
CA GLU A 284 5.07 17.91 -19.84
C GLU A 284 5.71 17.34 -18.58
N ALA A 285 5.29 16.15 -18.18
CA ALA A 285 5.79 15.46 -17.00
C ALA A 285 7.27 15.05 -17.15
N LYS A 286 7.68 14.56 -18.33
CA LYS A 286 9.09 14.24 -18.63
C LYS A 286 9.97 15.47 -18.80
N ALA A 287 9.38 16.66 -19.01
CA ALA A 287 10.09 17.93 -19.05
C ALA A 287 10.31 18.58 -17.66
N ALA A 288 9.80 17.94 -16.60
CA ALA A 288 10.02 18.36 -15.21
C ALA A 288 11.53 18.38 -14.86
N SER A 289 11.91 19.28 -13.95
CA SER A 289 13.27 19.34 -13.40
C SER A 289 13.50 18.24 -12.37
N GLU A 290 12.47 17.86 -11.61
CA GLU A 290 12.50 16.76 -10.66
C GLU A 290 11.17 16.01 -10.64
N MET A 291 11.22 14.73 -10.28
CA MET A 291 10.05 13.86 -10.22
C MET A 291 10.21 12.85 -9.09
N PHE A 292 9.11 12.41 -8.49
CA PHE A 292 9.13 11.44 -7.41
C PHE A 292 7.82 10.68 -7.27
N TYR A 293 7.89 9.47 -6.73
CA TYR A 293 6.72 8.82 -6.16
C TYR A 293 6.46 9.33 -4.74
N VAL A 294 5.20 9.37 -4.35
CA VAL A 294 4.75 9.71 -2.98
C VAL A 294 3.76 8.67 -2.47
N GLY A 295 4.05 8.07 -1.32
CA GLY A 295 3.21 7.06 -0.69
C GLY A 295 3.63 6.78 0.75
N SER A 296 2.84 6.00 1.49
CA SER A 296 3.07 5.82 2.93
C SER A 296 4.42 5.19 3.25
N THR A 297 4.72 3.99 2.74
CA THR A 297 5.98 3.29 3.05
C THR A 297 7.20 3.85 2.34
N LEU A 298 6.99 4.72 1.36
CA LEU A 298 8.02 5.42 0.60
C LEU A 298 7.58 6.89 0.50
N PRO A 299 7.74 7.68 1.58
CA PRO A 299 7.19 9.03 1.69
C PRO A 299 7.44 9.84 0.44
N LEU A 300 8.70 9.96 0.04
CA LEU A 300 9.09 10.39 -1.30
C LEU A 300 10.21 9.48 -1.81
N LEU A 301 10.05 8.96 -3.03
CA LEU A 301 11.06 8.17 -3.74
C LEU A 301 11.43 8.90 -5.03
N PRO A 302 12.65 9.49 -5.13
CA PRO A 302 13.06 10.25 -6.31
C PRO A 302 13.08 9.40 -7.58
N ILE A 303 12.61 9.97 -8.69
CA ILE A 303 12.62 9.37 -10.03
C ILE A 303 13.59 10.16 -10.89
N ILE A 304 14.60 9.49 -11.42
CA ILE A 304 15.70 10.11 -12.18
C ILE A 304 15.66 9.78 -13.67
N GLU A 305 14.88 8.77 -14.07
CA GLU A 305 14.75 8.34 -15.46
C GLU A 305 13.35 7.76 -15.69
N TRP A 306 12.71 8.16 -16.78
CA TRP A 306 11.42 7.63 -17.23
C TRP A 306 11.50 7.23 -18.72
N ASP A 307 11.27 5.94 -19.01
CA ASP A 307 11.34 5.37 -20.38
C ASP A 307 12.70 5.61 -21.05
N GLY A 308 13.79 5.50 -20.27
CA GLY A 308 15.14 5.75 -20.77
C GLY A 308 15.50 7.23 -20.96
N GLN A 309 14.56 8.16 -20.71
CA GLN A 309 14.82 9.59 -20.70
C GLN A 309 15.15 10.06 -19.28
N ALA A 310 16.26 10.77 -19.10
CA ALA A 310 16.60 11.40 -17.82
C ALA A 310 15.56 12.48 -17.44
N ILE A 311 15.18 12.50 -16.17
CA ILE A 311 14.41 13.61 -15.58
C ILE A 311 15.42 14.67 -15.10
N GLY A 312 15.23 15.92 -15.53
CA GLY A 312 16.19 16.99 -15.25
C GLY A 312 17.60 16.64 -15.74
N ASP A 313 18.56 16.55 -14.80
CA ASP A 313 19.95 16.16 -15.07
C ASP A 313 20.25 14.68 -14.79
N GLY A 314 19.21 13.87 -14.54
CA GLY A 314 19.33 12.44 -14.23
C GLY A 314 19.81 12.15 -12.80
N LYS A 315 19.77 13.14 -11.90
CA LYS A 315 20.17 12.99 -10.49
C LYS A 315 19.01 13.29 -9.55
N VAL A 316 19.15 12.86 -8.31
CA VAL A 316 18.20 13.16 -7.24
C VAL A 316 18.19 14.67 -6.99
N GLY A 317 17.03 15.29 -7.15
CA GLY A 317 16.86 16.72 -7.01
C GLY A 317 16.71 17.20 -5.55
N GLU A 318 17.18 18.41 -5.30
CA GLU A 318 17.24 19.00 -3.96
C GLU A 318 15.85 19.36 -3.40
N LEU A 319 14.90 19.72 -4.26
CA LEU A 319 13.55 20.08 -3.81
C LEU A 319 12.73 18.83 -3.45
N THR A 320 12.93 17.73 -4.16
CA THR A 320 12.39 16.41 -3.83
C THR A 320 12.89 15.97 -2.47
N MET A 321 14.18 16.15 -2.19
CA MET A 321 14.74 15.82 -0.87
C MET A 321 14.20 16.75 0.22
N ALA A 322 14.04 18.05 -0.05
CA ALA A 322 13.44 18.98 0.90
C ALA A 322 11.98 18.63 1.24
N LEU A 323 11.20 18.20 0.24
CA LEU A 323 9.84 17.71 0.44
C LEU A 323 9.84 16.39 1.23
N SER A 324 10.81 15.51 0.95
CA SER A 324 10.99 14.26 1.70
C SER A 324 11.28 14.54 3.17
N ASP A 325 12.17 15.49 3.45
CA ASP A 325 12.51 15.93 4.80
C ASP A 325 11.28 16.47 5.54
N LEU A 326 10.44 17.28 4.89
CA LEU A 326 9.20 17.80 5.50
C LEU A 326 8.25 16.68 5.94
N VAL A 327 8.04 15.66 5.09
CA VAL A 327 7.17 14.53 5.44
C VAL A 327 7.80 13.68 6.52
N TRP A 328 9.11 13.46 6.46
CA TRP A 328 9.85 12.69 7.47
C TRP A 328 9.81 13.37 8.85
N GLU A 329 10.06 14.68 8.91
CA GLU A 329 9.95 15.49 10.11
C GLU A 329 8.52 15.48 10.67
N ASP A 330 7.50 15.50 9.80
CA ASP A 330 6.10 15.42 10.24
C ASP A 330 5.78 14.04 10.84
N MET A 331 6.36 12.94 10.36
CA MET A 331 6.24 11.62 10.99
C MET A 331 6.99 11.52 12.32
N VAL A 332 8.15 12.17 12.45
CA VAL A 332 9.00 12.13 13.64
C VAL A 332 8.51 13.05 14.74
N ALA A 333 8.06 14.26 14.38
CA ALA A 333 7.85 15.39 15.27
C ALA A 333 6.60 16.22 14.93
N GLY A 334 5.76 15.75 14.00
CA GLY A 334 4.48 16.37 13.71
C GLY A 334 3.53 16.37 14.91
N PRO A 335 2.42 17.12 14.82
CA PRO A 335 1.49 17.29 15.93
C PRO A 335 0.78 15.98 16.29
N ASP A 336 0.33 15.87 17.54
CA ASP A 336 -0.41 14.69 18.06
C ASP A 336 -1.70 14.40 17.28
N THR A 337 -2.25 15.40 16.57
CA THR A 337 -3.39 15.21 15.67
C THR A 337 -3.07 14.33 14.45
N GLN A 338 -1.79 14.24 14.08
CA GLN A 338 -1.29 13.37 13.01
C GLN A 338 -0.57 12.13 13.53
N ARG A 339 -0.10 12.15 14.79
CA ARG A 339 0.69 11.08 15.39
C ARG A 339 0.00 10.56 16.64
N LEU A 340 -0.60 9.39 16.53
CA LEU A 340 -1.28 8.75 17.66
C LEU A 340 -0.32 7.85 18.42
N PRO A 341 -0.01 8.11 19.70
CA PRO A 341 0.87 7.24 20.47
C PRO A 341 0.24 5.87 20.68
N VAL A 342 1.04 4.82 20.49
CA VAL A 342 0.64 3.43 20.76
C VAL A 342 0.95 3.11 22.24
N PRO A 343 -0.03 2.64 23.02
CA PRO A 343 0.16 2.30 24.43
C PRO A 343 0.74 0.88 24.56
N TYR A 344 2.05 0.73 24.34
CA TYR A 344 2.78 -0.55 24.43
C TYR A 344 2.73 -1.21 25.80
#